data_AF-A0A2E1ESE8-F1
#
_entry.id   AF-A0A2E1ESE8-F1
#
_cell.length_a   1.000
_cell.length_b   1.000
_cell.length_c   1.000
_cell.angle_alpha   90.00
_cell.angle_beta   90.00
_cell.angle_gamma   90.00
#
_symmetry.space_group_name_H-M   'P 1'
#
loop_
_entity.id
_entity.type
_entity.pdbx_description
1 polymer ?
#
loop_
_entity_poly.entity_id
_entity_poly.type
_entity_poly.pdbx_seq_one_letter_code
_entity_poly.pdbx_strand_id
1 'polypeptide(L)'
;MFEIDPSYIGPEAWEYVSVFVTNIWFFVLSILVFAAHMVLGHNMVPSLIESHHIPKSLNKIRIPIYAIAILAFAAAIFFVIRAFQGGYEAIGLIYPDYWI
;
A
#
# COMPACT_ATOMS: atom_id res chain seq x y z
N MET A 1 0.28 15.56 -34.58
CA MET A 1 0.07 14.98 -33.24
C MET A 1 0.29 13.49 -33.44
N PHE A 2 1.27 12.88 -32.77
CA PHE A 2 1.40 11.42 -32.81
C PHE A 2 0.23 10.86 -32.01
N GLU A 3 -0.63 10.09 -32.67
CA GLU A 3 -1.78 9.45 -32.04
C GLU A 3 -1.30 8.10 -31.48
N ILE A 4 -1.39 7.93 -30.16
CA ILE A 4 -1.04 6.68 -29.50
C ILE A 4 -2.31 5.82 -29.53
N ASP A 5 -2.44 5.00 -30.56
CA ASP A 5 -3.59 4.12 -30.73
C ASP A 5 -3.47 2.88 -29.84
N PRO A 6 -4.52 2.54 -29.06
CA PRO A 6 -4.53 1.31 -28.30
C PRO A 6 -4.63 0.09 -29.21
N SER A 7 -3.94 -0.97 -28.84
CA SER A 7 -4.14 -2.31 -29.37
C SER A 7 -5.46 -2.91 -28.85
N TYR A 8 -5.87 -4.03 -29.44
CA TYR A 8 -7.02 -4.79 -28.93
C TYR A 8 -6.74 -5.27 -27.50
N ILE A 9 -7.59 -4.85 -26.54
CA ILE A 9 -7.45 -5.24 -25.13
C ILE A 9 -7.97 -6.67 -24.94
N GLY A 10 -7.05 -7.63 -25.09
CA GLY A 10 -7.31 -9.05 -24.89
C GLY A 10 -7.33 -9.47 -23.42
N PRO A 11 -7.65 -10.76 -23.13
CA PRO A 11 -7.70 -11.30 -21.78
C PRO A 11 -6.41 -11.10 -20.97
N GLU A 12 -5.25 -11.21 -21.62
CA GLU A 12 -3.94 -11.02 -20.99
C GLU A 12 -3.76 -9.59 -20.45
N ALA A 13 -4.12 -8.57 -21.22
CA ALA A 13 -4.08 -7.18 -20.76
C ALA A 13 -5.01 -6.95 -19.55
N TRP A 14 -6.20 -7.57 -19.55
CA TRP A 14 -7.12 -7.51 -18.42
C TRP A 14 -6.61 -8.21 -17.17
N GLU A 15 -5.82 -9.27 -17.31
CA GLU A 15 -5.16 -9.94 -16.18
C GLU A 15 -4.16 -9.00 -15.50
N TYR A 16 -3.30 -8.33 -16.27
CA TYR A 16 -2.33 -7.37 -15.73
C TYR A 16 -3.00 -6.12 -15.13
N VAL A 17 -4.09 -5.63 -15.74
CA VAL A 17 -4.92 -4.58 -15.14
C VAL A 17 -5.49 -5.04 -13.80
N SER A 18 -5.96 -6.28 -13.71
CA SER A 18 -6.48 -6.85 -12.45
C SER A 18 -5.38 -6.94 -11.39
N VAL A 19 -4.16 -7.37 -11.78
CA VAL A 19 -2.99 -7.35 -10.90
C VAL A 19 -2.73 -5.94 -10.37
N PHE A 20 -2.71 -4.91 -11.23
CA PHE A 20 -2.54 -3.52 -10.81
C PHE A 20 -3.61 -3.11 -9.78
N VAL A 21 -4.89 -3.26 -10.15
CA VAL A 21 -6.02 -2.79 -9.32
C VAL A 21 -6.07 -3.50 -7.97
N THR A 22 -5.96 -4.83 -7.95
CA THR A 22 -6.01 -5.62 -6.70
C THR A 22 -4.86 -5.25 -5.77
N ASN A 23 -3.64 -5.09 -6.29
CA ASN A 23 -2.49 -4.74 -5.47
C ASN A 23 -2.56 -3.29 -4.98
N ILE A 24 -3.12 -2.34 -5.76
CA ILE A 24 -3.39 -0.98 -5.26
C ILE A 24 -4.35 -1.00 -4.08
N TRP A 25 -5.42 -1.79 -4.12
CA TRP A 25 -6.33 -1.92 -2.97
C TRP A 25 -5.63 -2.46 -1.72
N PHE A 26 -4.80 -3.49 -1.87
CA PHE A 26 -4.03 -4.02 -0.74
C PHE A 26 -2.96 -3.05 -0.23
N PHE A 27 -2.34 -2.27 -1.11
CA PHE A 27 -1.45 -1.18 -0.72
C PHE A 27 -2.17 -0.16 0.14
N VAL A 28 -3.34 0.33 -0.29
CA VAL A 28 -4.14 1.31 0.46
C VAL A 28 -4.51 0.76 1.84
N LEU A 29 -5.02 -0.47 1.90
CA LEU A 29 -5.36 -1.11 3.17
C LEU A 29 -4.14 -1.20 4.10
N SER A 30 -2.98 -1.60 3.57
CA SER A 30 -1.74 -1.73 4.32
C SER A 30 -1.26 -0.38 4.87
N ILE A 31 -1.35 0.69 4.08
CA ILE A 31 -1.02 2.05 4.52
C ILE A 31 -1.97 2.55 5.60
N LEU A 32 -3.28 2.27 5.49
CA LEU A 32 -4.25 2.63 6.53
C LEU A 32 -3.94 1.91 7.85
N VAL A 33 -3.63 0.62 7.80
CA VAL A 33 -3.24 -0.16 8.98
C VAL A 33 -1.95 0.41 9.59
N PHE A 34 -0.93 0.67 8.76
CA PHE A 34 0.32 1.29 9.21
C PHE A 34 0.08 2.63 9.90
N ALA A 35 -0.63 3.54 9.24
CA ALA A 35 -0.91 4.87 9.77
C ALA A 35 -1.69 4.83 11.09
N ALA A 36 -2.72 3.99 11.18
CA ALA A 36 -3.48 3.80 12.40
C ALA A 36 -2.59 3.31 13.56
N HIS A 37 -1.72 2.33 13.31
CA HIS A 37 -0.81 1.81 14.35
C HIS A 37 0.27 2.83 14.74
N MET A 38 0.76 3.65 13.81
CA MET A 38 1.67 4.74 14.12
C MET A 38 1.00 5.79 15.01
N VAL A 39 -0.24 6.20 14.71
CA VAL A 39 -1.01 7.13 15.56
C VAL A 39 -1.23 6.53 16.94
N LEU A 40 -1.63 5.25 17.03
CA LEU A 40 -1.83 4.57 18.30
C LEU A 40 -0.54 4.51 19.14
N GLY A 41 0.53 3.98 18.57
CA GLY A 41 1.77 3.70 19.30
C GLY A 41 2.63 4.94 19.58
N HIS A 42 2.60 5.92 18.69
CA HIS A 42 3.45 7.11 18.76
C HIS A 42 2.76 8.31 19.40
N ASN A 43 1.44 8.48 19.20
CA ASN A 43 0.72 9.65 19.71
C ASN A 43 -0.21 9.29 20.87
N MET A 44 -1.14 8.34 20.66
CA MET A 44 -2.21 8.08 21.63
C MET A 44 -1.70 7.44 22.92
N VAL A 45 -0.92 6.35 22.85
CA VAL A 45 -0.43 5.66 24.06
C VAL A 45 0.44 6.60 24.92
N PRO A 46 1.44 7.32 24.38
CA PRO A 46 2.20 8.28 25.18
C PRO A 46 1.35 9.39 25.79
N SER A 47 0.43 9.99 25.01
CA SER A 47 -0.47 11.04 25.48
C SER A 47 -1.33 10.58 26.66
N LEU A 48 -1.90 9.36 26.59
CA LEU A 48 -2.72 8.80 27.67
C LEU A 48 -1.92 8.48 28.94
N ILE A 49 -0.64 8.11 28.80
CA ILE A 49 0.24 7.88 29.94
C ILE A 49 0.61 9.19 30.63
N GLU A 50 0.97 10.21 29.85
CA GLU A 50 1.38 11.52 30.36
C GLU A 50 0.22 12.25 31.06
N SER A 51 -0.99 12.12 30.50
CA SER A 51 -2.22 12.66 31.09
C SER A 51 -2.83 11.77 32.19
N HIS A 52 -2.12 10.73 32.65
CA HIS A 52 -2.52 9.82 33.72
C HIS A 52 -3.85 9.06 33.49
N HIS A 53 -4.33 8.94 32.25
CA HIS A 53 -5.52 8.15 31.91
C HIS A 53 -5.24 6.64 31.93
N ILE A 54 -4.00 6.22 31.67
CA ILE A 54 -3.57 4.82 31.77
C ILE A 54 -2.23 4.70 32.52
N PRO A 55 -1.97 3.58 33.22
CA PRO A 55 -0.74 3.42 33.99
C PRO A 55 0.48 3.25 33.09
N LYS A 56 1.65 3.71 33.59
CA LYS A 56 2.95 3.63 32.89
C LYS A 56 3.35 2.20 32.49
N SER A 57 2.83 1.18 33.17
CA SER A 57 3.07 -0.23 32.84
C SER A 57 2.57 -0.59 31.44
N LEU A 58 1.53 0.07 30.94
CA LEU A 58 1.00 -0.15 29.58
C LEU A 58 1.91 0.43 28.48
N ASN A 59 2.97 1.19 28.79
CA ASN A 59 3.90 1.69 27.76
C ASN A 59 4.49 0.55 26.90
N LYS A 60 4.57 -0.67 27.45
CA LYS A 60 5.07 -1.86 26.74
C LYS A 60 4.17 -2.28 25.57
N ILE A 61 2.88 -1.91 25.54
CA ILE A 61 1.96 -2.23 24.44
C ILE A 61 2.39 -1.60 23.12
N ARG A 62 3.23 -0.56 23.17
CA ARG A 62 3.80 0.08 21.98
C ARG A 62 4.64 -0.89 21.15
N ILE A 63 5.27 -1.89 21.77
CA ILE A 63 6.12 -2.88 21.09
C ILE A 63 5.29 -3.69 20.06
N PRO A 64 4.22 -4.41 20.43
CA PRO A 64 3.40 -5.11 19.46
C PRO A 64 2.71 -4.17 18.46
N ILE A 65 2.32 -2.95 18.88
CA ILE A 65 1.75 -1.95 17.96
C ILE A 65 2.74 -1.58 16.84
N TYR A 66 4.00 -1.30 17.19
CA TYR A 66 5.02 -1.01 16.18
C TYR A 66 5.40 -2.22 15.34
N ALA A 67 5.37 -3.43 15.90
CA ALA A 67 5.59 -4.64 15.12
C ALA A 67 4.54 -4.78 14.01
N ILE A 68 3.26 -4.57 14.32
CA ILE A 68 2.18 -4.58 13.32
C ILE A 68 2.36 -3.45 12.31
N ALA A 69 2.74 -2.24 12.75
CA ALA A 69 3.01 -1.12 11.85
C ALA A 69 4.12 -1.46 10.84
N ILE A 70 5.24 -2.02 11.29
CA ILE A 70 6.36 -2.42 10.42
C ILE A 70 5.92 -3.48 9.42
N LEU A 71 5.18 -4.50 9.86
CA LEU A 71 4.67 -5.54 8.97
C LEU A 71 3.70 -4.97 7.92
N ALA A 72 2.80 -4.08 8.32
CA ALA A 72 1.88 -3.41 7.41
C ALA A 72 2.63 -2.53 6.40
N PHE A 73 3.69 -1.83 6.83
CA PHE A 73 4.51 -1.02 5.94
C PHE A 73 5.29 -1.88 4.93
N ALA A 74 5.87 -2.99 5.37
CA ALA A 74 6.53 -3.95 4.48
C ALA A 74 5.55 -4.54 3.46
N ALA A 75 4.33 -4.89 3.88
CA ALA A 75 3.26 -5.34 3.00
C ALA A 75 2.88 -4.25 1.97
N ALA A 76 2.78 -2.98 2.40
CA ALA A 76 2.51 -1.87 1.49
C ALA A 76 3.58 -1.75 0.41
N ILE A 77 4.87 -1.83 0.77
CA ILE A 77 5.98 -1.81 -0.20
C ILE A 77 5.86 -2.99 -1.19
N PHE A 78 5.57 -4.19 -0.69
CA PHE A 78 5.37 -5.35 -1.55
C PHE A 78 4.23 -5.14 -2.55
N PHE A 79 3.06 -4.71 -2.09
CA PHE A 79 1.90 -4.53 -2.94
C PHE A 79 2.06 -3.39 -3.95
N VAL A 80 2.70 -2.28 -3.58
CA VAL A 80 2.91 -1.18 -4.54
C VAL A 80 3.87 -1.58 -5.67
N ILE A 81 4.91 -2.38 -5.37
CA ILE A 81 5.81 -2.92 -6.39
C ILE A 81 5.04 -3.85 -7.33
N ARG A 82 4.23 -4.77 -6.80
CA ARG A 82 3.40 -5.68 -7.61
C ARG A 82 2.37 -4.94 -8.45
N ALA A 83 1.78 -3.88 -7.91
CA ALA A 83 0.87 -3.02 -8.66
C ALA A 83 1.58 -2.43 -9.88
N PHE A 84 2.70 -1.72 -9.68
CA PHE A 84 3.42 -1.08 -10.78
C PHE A 84 3.95 -2.07 -11.82
N GLN A 85 4.32 -3.29 -11.43
CA GLN A 85 4.65 -4.36 -12.39
C GLN A 85 3.46 -4.69 -13.30
N GLY A 86 2.28 -4.97 -12.73
CA GLY A 86 1.08 -5.22 -13.54
C GLY A 86 0.66 -4.01 -14.38
N GLY A 87 0.81 -2.78 -13.86
CA GLY A 87 0.53 -1.56 -14.63
C GLY A 87 1.48 -1.38 -15.82
N TYR A 88 2.77 -1.65 -15.63
CA TYR A 88 3.77 -1.60 -16.68
C TYR A 88 3.49 -2.63 -17.79
N GLU A 89 3.17 -3.87 -17.41
CA GLU A 89 2.83 -4.95 -18.34
C GLU A 89 1.54 -4.64 -19.12
N ALA A 90 0.51 -4.14 -18.43
CA ALA A 90 -0.74 -3.73 -19.07
C ALA A 90 -0.53 -2.60 -20.09
N ILE A 91 0.23 -1.56 -19.74
CA ILE A 91 0.52 -0.44 -20.65
C ILE A 91 1.30 -0.92 -21.87
N GLY A 92 2.30 -1.79 -21.70
CA GLY A 92 3.09 -2.31 -22.81
C GLY A 92 2.27 -3.14 -23.81
N LEU A 93 1.23 -3.83 -23.33
CA LEU A 93 0.30 -4.56 -24.19
C LEU A 93 -0.70 -3.64 -24.88
N ILE A 94 -1.34 -2.73 -24.13
CA ILE A 94 -2.40 -1.85 -24.64
C ILE A 94 -1.82 -0.77 -25.55
N TYR A 95 -0.66 -0.21 -25.23
CA TYR A 95 -0.03 0.88 -25.96
C TYR A 95 1.43 0.52 -26.28
N PRO A 96 1.73 -0.29 -27.31
CA PRO A 96 3.10 -0.77 -27.58
C PRO A 96 4.13 0.36 -27.77
N ASP A 97 3.68 1.49 -28.29
CA ASP A 97 4.49 2.68 -28.59
C ASP A 97 4.41 3.76 -27.49
N TYR A 98 4.02 3.42 -26.26
CA TYR A 98 3.82 4.38 -25.16
C TYR A 98 5.07 5.19 -24.75
N TRP A 99 6.26 4.75 -25.19
CA TRP A 99 7.57 5.28 -24.81
C TRP A 99 8.21 6.19 -25.86
N ILE A 100 7.55 6.38 -27.02
CA ILE A 100 8.01 7.15 -28.19
C ILE A 100 7.28 8.49 -28.25
#